data_AF-A0A8X6VMZ3-F1
#
_entry.id   AF-A0A8X6VMZ3-F1
#
_cell.length_a   1.000
_cell.length_b   1.000
_cell.length_c   1.000
_cell.angle_alpha   90.00
_cell.angle_beta   90.00
_cell.angle_gamma   90.00
#
_symmetry.space_group_name_H-M   'P 1'
#
loop_
_entity.id
_entity.type
_entity.pdbx_description
1 polymer ?
#
loop_
_entity_poly.entity_id
_entity_poly.type
_entity_poly.pdbx_seq_one_letter_code
_entity_poly.pdbx_strand_id
1 'polypeptide(L)' 'MLNSCFMHRHTGAATGIMGLVTAIFQQDNARPHVTRIVQRLFVNHQIELLPLSARSQNLLPIGNMWSVVAQ' A
#
# COMPACT_ATOMS: atom_id res chain seq x y z
N MET A 1 9.99 -9.21 8.86
CA MET A 1 9.44 -7.84 9.06
C MET A 1 8.15 -7.72 8.28
N LEU A 2 7.15 -7.04 8.84
CA LEU A 2 5.90 -6.71 8.16
C LEU A 2 6.13 -5.41 7.39
N ASN A 3 6.18 -5.46 6.06
CA ASN A 3 6.43 -4.29 5.24
C ASN A 3 5.12 -3.81 4.62
N SER A 4 4.63 -2.66 5.10
CA SER A 4 3.46 -1.99 4.54
C SER A 4 3.63 -0.48 4.57
N CYS A 5 2.99 0.22 3.64
CA CYS A 5 2.99 1.68 3.53
C CYS A 5 1.74 2.18 2.78
N PHE A 6 1.37 3.44 3.02
CA PHE A 6 0.34 4.12 2.24
C PHE A 6 0.96 4.85 1.05
N MET A 7 0.28 4.79 -0.09
CA MET A 7 0.61 5.52 -1.30
C MET A 7 -0.55 6.40 -1.73
N HIS A 8 -0.26 7.58 -2.26
CA HIS A 8 -1.27 8.46 -2.84
C HIS A 8 -1.42 8.17 -4.33
N ARG A 9 -2.66 7.91 -4.79
CA ARG A 9 -2.94 7.78 -6.23
C ARG A 9 -3.33 9.14 -6.80
N HIS A 10 -2.51 9.66 -7.71
CA HIS A 10 -2.91 10.79 -8.54
C HIS A 10 -3.82 10.29 -9.66
N THR A 11 -5.14 10.38 -9.47
CA THR A 11 -6.10 10.15 -10.56
C THR A 11 -6.13 11.42 -11.42
N GLY A 12 -5.43 11.39 -12.55
CA GLY A 12 -5.41 12.51 -13.50
C GLY A 12 -6.75 12.68 -14.21
N ALA A 13 -7.74 13.26 -13.54
CA ALA A 13 -8.93 13.81 -14.18
C ALA A 13 -8.83 15.34 -14.12
N ALA A 14 -8.62 15.95 -15.28
CA ALA A 14 -8.61 17.39 -15.47
C ALA A 14 -10.00 17.96 -15.21
N THR A 15 -10.33 18.30 -13.96
CA THR A 15 -11.49 19.13 -13.64
C THR A 15 -11.30 19.78 -12.27
N GLY A 16 -10.67 20.95 -12.29
CA GLY A 16 -11.07 22.16 -11.54
C GLY A 16 -11.21 22.16 -10.02
N ILE A 17 -11.12 21.04 -9.32
CA ILE A 17 -11.15 20.96 -7.86
C ILE A 17 -9.93 20.12 -7.49
N MET A 18 -9.00 20.70 -6.71
CA MET A 18 -7.75 20.06 -6.30
C MET A 18 -8.00 18.59 -5.93
N GLY A 19 -7.28 17.70 -6.63
CA GLY A 19 -7.62 16.29 -6.80
C GLY A 19 -8.06 15.59 -5.53
N LEU A 20 -9.18 14.88 -5.63
CA LEU A 20 -9.63 13.92 -4.63
C LEU A 20 -8.53 12.84 -4.50
N VAL A 21 -7.59 13.03 -3.57
CA VAL A 21 -6.47 12.12 -3.37
C VAL A 21 -7.00 10.86 -2.68
N THR A 22 -7.19 9.79 -3.44
CA THR A 22 -7.47 8.48 -2.86
C THR A 22 -6.16 7.86 -2.38
N ALA A 23 -6.08 7.56 -1.08
CA ALA A 23 -4.98 6.80 -0.50
C ALA A 23 -5.17 5.30 -0.76
N ILE A 24 -4.13 4.63 -1.23
CA ILE A 24 -4.10 3.19 -1.48
C ILE A 24 -3.06 2.55 -0.55
N PHE A 25 -3.43 1.43 0.07
CA PHE A 25 -2.56 0.69 0.95
C PHE A 25 -1.70 -0.31 0.16
N GLN A 26 -0.39 -0.29 0.38
CA GLN A 26 0.57 -1.21 -0.23
C GLN A 26 1.21 -2.07 0.86
N GLN A 27 1.24 -3.39 0.68
CA GLN A 27 1.85 -4.34 1.61
C GLN A 27 2.54 -5.49 0.87
N ASP A 28 3.46 -6.18 1.53
CA ASP A 28 4.02 -7.44 1.05
C ASP A 28 3.01 -8.62 1.20
N ASN A 29 3.27 -9.71 0.49
CA ASN A 29 2.44 -10.92 0.52
C ASN A 29 2.83 -11.88 1.67
N ALA A 30 3.40 -11.39 2.79
CA ALA A 30 3.76 -12.25 3.91
C ALA A 30 2.51 -12.94 4.49
N ARG A 31 2.68 -14.15 5.03
CA ARG A 31 1.56 -14.99 5.51
C ARG A 31 0.60 -14.27 6.47
N PRO A 32 1.04 -13.41 7.42
CA PRO A 32 0.12 -12.67 8.29
C PRO A 32 -0.76 -11.66 7.54
N HIS A 33 -0.22 -11.02 6.50
CA HIS A 33 -0.87 -9.98 5.71
C HIS A 33 -1.98 -10.50 4.80
N VAL A 34 -1.79 -11.71 4.25
CA VAL A 34 -2.78 -12.33 3.36
C VAL A 34 -3.80 -13.20 4.11
N THR A 35 -3.82 -13.19 5.45
CA THR A 35 -4.80 -13.96 6.22
C THR A 35 -6.22 -13.46 5.98
N ARG A 36 -7.19 -14.38 6.08
CA ARG A 36 -8.63 -14.07 5.93
C ARG A 36 -9.12 -12.96 6.86
N ILE A 37 -8.57 -12.88 8.09
CA ILE A 37 -8.95 -11.86 9.07
C ILE A 37 -8.49 -10.48 8.60
N VAL A 38 -7.25 -10.38 8.12
CA VAL A 38 -6.68 -9.13 7.59
C VAL A 38 -7.39 -8.69 6.31
N GLN A 39 -7.70 -9.62 5.41
CA GLN A 39 -8.50 -9.31 4.21
C GLN A 39 -9.90 -8.77 4.56
N ARG A 40 -10.57 -9.37 5.56
CA ARG A 40 -11.88 -8.87 6.04
C ARG A 40 -11.79 -7.48 6.64
N LEU A 41 -10.70 -7.17 7.35
CA LEU A 41 -10.45 -5.83 7.85
C LEU A 41 -10.39 -4.81 6.71
N PHE A 42 -9.68 -5.11 5.61
CA PHE A 42 -9.63 -4.20 4.46
C PHE A 42 -10.99 -3.96 3.83
N VAL A 43 -11.78 -5.01 3.63
CA VAL A 43 -13.15 -4.89 3.09
C VAL A 43 -14.04 -4.05 4.02
N ASN A 44 -14.01 -4.33 5.32
CA ASN A 44 -14.87 -3.63 6.30
C ASN A 44 -14.52 -2.15 6.44
N HIS A 45 -13.25 -1.79 6.25
CA HIS A 45 -12.76 -0.41 6.35
C HIS A 45 -12.61 0.30 5.00
N GLN A 46 -13.07 -0.32 3.90
CA GLN A 46 -12.97 0.23 2.54
C GLN A 46 -11.53 0.63 2.16
N ILE A 47 -10.55 -0.15 2.62
CA ILE A 47 -9.14 0.08 2.33
C ILE A 47 -8.82 -0.54 0.96
N GLU A 48 -8.50 0.30 -0.02
CA GLU A 48 -8.02 -0.15 -1.33
C GLU A 48 -6.60 -0.70 -1.18
N LEU A 49 -6.38 -1.93 -1.66
CA LEU A 49 -5.08 -2.56 -1.66
C LEU A 49 -4.45 -2.48 -3.05
N LEU A 50 -3.20 -2.04 -3.12
CA LEU A 50 -2.45 -2.12 -4.37
C LEU A 50 -2.12 -3.60 -4.66
N PRO A 51 -2.51 -4.15 -5.82
CA PRO A 51 -2.14 -5.51 -6.19
C PRO A 51 -0.62 -5.59 -6.41
N LEU A 52 0.09 -6.30 -5.54
CA LEU A 52 1.52 -6.52 -5.64
C LEU A 52 1.84 -7.96 -6.05
N SER A 53 2.63 -8.11 -7.11
CA SER A 53 3.15 -9.42 -7.54
C SER A 53 4.01 -10.07 -6.45
N ALA A 54 3.89 -11.39 -6.28
CA ALA A 54 4.71 -12.12 -5.32
C ALA A 54 6.21 -11.96 -5.65
N ARG A 55 7.01 -11.59 -4.63
CA ARG A 55 8.47 -11.32 -4.69
C ARG A 55 8.89 -9.95 -5.23
N SER A 56 7.99 -8.97 -5.31
CA SER A 56 8.33 -7.59 -5.66
C SER A 56 8.80 -6.74 -4.47
N GLN A 57 9.73 -7.25 -3.63
CA GLN A 57 10.24 -6.51 -2.46
C GLN A 57 10.87 -5.16 -2.82
N ASN A 58 11.55 -5.06 -3.97
CA ASN A 58 12.13 -3.81 -4.47
C ASN A 58 11.07 -2.75 -4.84
N LEU A 59 9.80 -3.13 -4.96
CA LEU A 59 8.72 -2.19 -5.27
C LEU A 59 8.07 -1.60 -4.03
N LEU A 60 8.51 -1.99 -2.82
CA LEU A 60 7.97 -1.47 -1.56
C LEU A 60 8.76 -0.23 -1.12
N PRO A 61 8.17 0.98 -1.14
CA PRO A 61 8.82 2.21 -0.70
C PRO A 61 9.38 2.14 0.73
N ILE A 62 8.71 1.38 1.60
CA ILE A 62 9.14 1.15 2.98
C ILE A 62 10.52 0.46 3.05
N GLY A 63 10.90 -0.34 2.05
CA GLY A 63 12.24 -0.92 1.97
C GLY A 63 13.33 0.14 1.88
N ASN A 64 13.10 1.18 1.07
CA ASN A 64 14.03 2.32 0.96
C ASN A 64 14.06 3.15 2.24
N MET A 65 12.92 3.35 2.90
CA MET A 65 12.87 4.02 4.20
C MET A 65 13.74 3.29 5.22
N TRP A 66 13.63 1.96 5.31
CA TRP A 66 14.45 1.18 6.22
C TRP A 66 15.95 1.34 5.96
N SER A 67 16.36 1.46 4.69
CA SER A 67 17.75 1.76 4.34
C SER A 67 18.24 3.12 4.85
N VAL A 68 17.36 4.12 4.92
CA VAL A 68 17.68 5.44 5.49
C VAL A 68 17.74 5.39 7.01
N VAL A 69 16.82 4.66 7.65
CA VAL A 69 16.75 4.54 9.11
C VAL A 69 17.89 3.69 9.68
N ALA A 70 18.39 2.72 8.92
CA ALA A 70 19.50 1.86 9.32
C ALA A 70 20.89 2.49 9.14
N GLN A 71 20.96 3.73 8.62
CA GLN A 71 22.19 4.52 8.47
C GLN A 71 22.38 5.44 9.67
#